data_AF-A0A2T7U149-F1
#
_entry.id   AF-A0A2T7U149-F1
#
_cell.length_a   1.000
_cell.length_b   1.000
_cell.length_c   1.000
_cell.angle_alpha   90.00
_cell.angle_beta   90.00
_cell.angle_gamma   90.00
#
_symmetry.space_group_name_H-M   'P 1'
#
loop_
_entity.id
_entity.type
_entity.pdbx_description
1 polymer ?
#
loop_
_entity_poly.entity_id
_entity_poly.type
_entity_poly.pdbx_seq_one_letter_code
_entity_poly.pdbx_strand_id
1 'polypeptide(L)'
;MVHSVDAKHRARFAKLLKDEFSDHQILISTHDIIFYQRLRDAFGSNGFRYLALTGWDIARGPIRGDASTDIDRIVNEEIRLSKSTEELSAAGGRFFEYVLQKATEALDVSIPARFDKRHTIGSMWPPLAKKLRKNPYFKQMYPTLADDIDRSGWVRNEVGAHYNEADAPVDPEEVRVHAKHLADLYSAIYCDDCTGFIRKVTDQDFRCGCEMKAYRVPPAVPSVEAAE
;
A
#
# COMPACT_ATOMS: atom_id res chain seq x y z
N MET A 1 0.43 -2.88 30.56
CA MET A 1 1.69 -2.53 29.86
C MET A 1 2.18 -3.81 29.17
N VAL A 2 2.27 -3.82 27.84
CA VAL A 2 2.58 -5.04 27.04
C VAL A 2 4.03 -4.92 26.56
N HIS A 3 4.96 -5.64 27.19
CA HIS A 3 6.41 -5.44 26.97
C HIS A 3 7.11 -6.53 26.14
N SER A 4 6.43 -7.60 25.74
CA SER A 4 7.07 -8.72 25.06
C SER A 4 6.03 -9.55 24.32
N VAL A 5 5.56 -9.01 23.19
CA VAL A 5 4.59 -9.70 22.33
C VAL A 5 5.19 -9.73 20.95
N ASP A 6 5.45 -10.93 20.41
CA ASP A 6 5.98 -11.07 19.05
C ASP A 6 5.01 -10.51 18.00
N ALA A 7 5.50 -10.31 16.79
CA ALA A 7 4.72 -9.68 15.72
C ALA A 7 3.38 -10.40 15.41
N LYS A 8 3.32 -11.73 15.58
CA LYS A 8 2.09 -12.51 15.34
C LYS A 8 1.07 -12.28 16.46
N HIS A 9 1.52 -12.27 17.70
CA HIS A 9 0.66 -11.98 18.84
C HIS A 9 0.17 -10.52 18.83
N ARG A 10 0.98 -9.56 18.34
CA ARG A 10 0.56 -8.15 18.19
C ARG A 10 -0.62 -7.97 17.24
N ALA A 11 -0.63 -8.68 16.10
CA ALA A 11 -1.74 -8.63 15.16
C ALA A 11 -3.03 -9.24 15.73
N ARG A 12 -2.93 -10.37 16.43
CA ARG A 12 -4.09 -10.99 17.11
C ARG A 12 -4.63 -10.12 18.23
N PHE A 13 -3.75 -9.46 18.97
CA PHE A 13 -4.13 -8.54 20.03
C PHE A 13 -4.90 -7.33 19.49
N ALA A 14 -4.44 -6.72 18.39
CA ALA A 14 -5.15 -5.62 17.74
C ALA A 14 -6.58 -6.05 17.30
N LYS A 15 -6.72 -7.26 16.76
CA LYS A 15 -8.02 -7.82 16.40
C LYS A 15 -8.92 -8.04 17.62
N LEU A 16 -8.38 -8.65 18.69
CA LEU A 16 -9.13 -8.88 19.93
C LEU A 16 -9.64 -7.56 20.55
N LEU A 17 -8.82 -6.52 20.55
CA LEU A 17 -9.25 -5.20 21.03
C LEU A 17 -10.40 -4.63 20.21
N LYS A 18 -10.39 -4.84 18.89
CA LYS A 18 -11.47 -4.38 18.00
C LYS A 18 -12.76 -5.14 18.24
N ASP A 19 -12.65 -6.47 18.32
CA ASP A 19 -13.81 -7.36 18.32
C ASP A 19 -14.48 -7.40 19.71
N GLU A 20 -13.70 -7.39 20.79
CA GLU A 20 -14.21 -7.62 22.17
C GLU A 20 -14.33 -6.36 23.02
N PHE A 21 -13.71 -5.24 22.63
CA PHE A 21 -13.65 -4.01 23.44
C PHE A 21 -14.12 -2.76 22.68
N SER A 22 -15.00 -2.94 21.69
CA SER A 22 -15.52 -1.84 20.85
C SER A 22 -16.36 -0.81 21.61
N ASP A 23 -16.86 -1.16 22.79
CA ASP A 23 -17.66 -0.33 23.71
C ASP A 23 -16.81 0.46 24.73
N HIS A 24 -15.49 0.27 24.74
CA HIS A 24 -14.57 0.91 25.68
C HIS A 24 -13.80 2.07 25.03
N GLN A 25 -13.43 3.08 25.84
CA GLN A 25 -12.44 4.07 25.40
C GLN A 25 -11.04 3.44 25.51
N ILE A 26 -10.41 3.18 24.36
CA ILE A 26 -9.09 2.56 24.30
C ILE A 26 -8.01 3.63 24.08
N LEU A 27 -7.04 3.72 25.00
CA LEU A 27 -5.81 4.51 24.85
C LEU A 27 -4.60 3.58 24.73
N ILE A 28 -3.91 3.61 23.59
CA ILE A 28 -2.71 2.83 23.34
C ILE A 28 -1.54 3.77 23.06
N SER A 29 -0.48 3.67 23.86
CA SER A 29 0.81 4.29 23.59
C SER A 29 1.83 3.22 23.21
N THR A 30 2.55 3.41 22.11
CA THR A 30 3.62 2.51 21.68
C THR A 30 4.80 3.31 21.14
N HIS A 31 6.02 2.82 21.39
CA HIS A 31 7.24 3.28 20.73
C HIS A 31 7.59 2.42 19.50
N ASP A 32 6.92 1.28 19.32
CA ASP A 32 7.08 0.39 18.17
C ASP A 32 6.19 0.87 17.02
N ILE A 33 6.83 1.41 15.97
CA ILE A 33 6.17 1.92 14.77
C ILE A 33 5.47 0.82 13.96
N ILE A 34 6.00 -0.40 13.98
CA ILE A 34 5.38 -1.54 13.30
C ILE A 34 4.08 -1.90 14.01
N PHE A 35 4.09 -1.89 15.34
CA PHE A 35 2.86 -2.14 16.11
C PHE A 35 1.81 -1.04 15.88
N TYR A 36 2.24 0.23 15.85
CA TYR A 36 1.37 1.35 15.49
C TYR A 36 0.69 1.14 14.13
N GLN A 37 1.46 0.77 13.09
CA GLN A 37 0.91 0.45 11.77
C GLN A 37 -0.11 -0.70 11.83
N ARG A 38 0.20 -1.78 12.54
CA ARG A 38 -0.75 -2.92 12.70
C ARG A 38 -2.04 -2.55 13.40
N LEU A 39 -1.98 -1.67 14.40
CA LEU A 39 -3.18 -1.15 15.07
C LEU A 39 -4.00 -0.32 14.09
N ARG A 40 -3.35 0.54 13.29
CA ARG A 40 -4.02 1.32 12.23
C ARG A 40 -4.71 0.43 11.19
N ASP A 41 -4.03 -0.61 10.72
CA ASP A 41 -4.60 -1.59 9.78
C ASP A 41 -5.83 -2.29 10.37
N ALA A 42 -5.76 -2.68 11.65
CA ALA A 42 -6.83 -3.41 12.31
C ALA A 42 -8.06 -2.53 12.59
N PHE A 43 -7.85 -1.35 13.19
CA PHE A 43 -8.92 -0.46 13.63
C PHE A 43 -9.47 0.44 12.52
N GLY A 44 -8.67 0.73 11.48
CA GLY A 44 -9.04 1.69 10.44
C GLY A 44 -9.07 3.14 10.96
N SER A 45 -9.62 4.07 10.19
CA SER A 45 -9.71 5.49 10.55
C SER A 45 -10.99 5.88 11.29
N ASN A 46 -12.01 5.02 11.29
CA ASN A 46 -13.30 5.37 11.86
C ASN A 46 -13.30 5.20 13.39
N GLY A 47 -13.56 6.26 14.14
CA GLY A 47 -13.64 6.25 15.61
C GLY A 47 -12.30 6.28 16.36
N PHE A 48 -11.17 6.15 15.68
CA PHE A 48 -9.84 6.18 16.31
C PHE A 48 -9.03 7.41 15.88
N ARG A 49 -8.31 8.01 16.84
CA ARG A 49 -7.36 9.10 16.58
C ARG A 49 -5.93 8.59 16.70
N TYR A 50 -5.14 8.82 15.66
CA TYR A 50 -3.74 8.44 15.63
C TYR A 50 -2.85 9.66 15.82
N LEU A 51 -1.95 9.59 16.80
CA LEU A 51 -1.07 10.69 17.19
C LEU A 51 0.37 10.16 17.25
N ALA A 52 1.29 10.90 16.63
CA ALA A 52 2.72 10.75 16.87
C ALA A 52 3.16 11.83 17.86
N LEU A 53 3.91 11.45 18.88
CA LEU A 53 4.56 12.38 19.80
C LEU A 53 6.06 12.35 19.51
N THR A 54 6.60 13.48 19.05
CA THR A 54 8.01 13.58 18.60
C THR A 54 8.92 14.23 19.62
N GLY A 55 8.35 14.83 20.66
CA GLY A 55 9.11 15.46 21.73
C GLY A 55 8.24 15.83 22.91
N TRP A 56 8.86 16.39 23.93
CA TRP A 56 8.20 16.89 25.13
C TRP A 56 8.93 18.11 25.64
N ASP A 57 8.18 19.14 26.01
CA ASP A 57 8.68 20.32 26.72
C ASP A 57 7.93 20.48 28.05
N ILE A 58 8.62 20.95 29.10
CA ILE A 58 8.00 21.09 30.43
C ILE A 58 6.88 22.14 30.42
N ALA A 59 7.05 23.23 29.67
CA ALA A 59 6.07 24.31 29.62
C ALA A 59 4.91 24.02 28.65
N ARG A 60 5.18 23.34 27.53
CA ARG A 60 4.22 23.13 26.42
C ARG A 60 3.63 21.71 26.38
N GLY A 61 4.19 20.79 27.16
CA GLY A 61 3.82 19.37 27.15
C GLY A 61 4.31 18.63 25.89
N PRO A 62 3.66 17.51 25.51
CA PRO A 62 4.07 16.69 24.39
C PRO A 62 3.86 17.40 23.04
N ILE A 63 4.91 17.39 22.23
CA ILE A 63 4.91 17.95 20.88
C ILE A 63 4.35 16.89 19.93
N ARG A 64 3.31 17.26 19.18
CA ARG A 64 2.72 16.39 18.17
C ARG A 64 3.58 16.43 16.91
N GLY A 65 3.90 15.25 16.39
CA GLY A 65 4.56 15.08 15.11
C GLY A 65 3.64 14.51 14.05
N ASP A 66 4.24 14.18 12.92
CA ASP A 66 3.57 13.55 11.80
C ASP A 66 3.19 12.09 12.10
N ALA A 67 1.90 11.82 12.19
CA ALA A 67 1.36 10.49 12.45
C ALA A 67 1.18 9.65 11.17
N SER A 68 1.43 10.22 9.98
CA SER A 68 1.20 9.54 8.71
C SER A 68 2.14 8.34 8.51
N THR A 69 1.58 7.25 8.02
CA THR A 69 2.30 6.05 7.56
C THR A 69 2.76 6.24 6.11
N ASP A 70 3.63 5.36 5.62
CA ASP A 70 4.02 5.37 4.20
C ASP A 70 2.81 5.17 3.27
N ILE A 71 1.79 4.40 3.70
CA ILE A 71 0.53 4.27 2.95
C ILE A 71 -0.19 5.63 2.90
N ASP A 72 -0.34 6.32 4.03
CA ASP A 72 -0.98 7.63 4.05
C ASP A 72 -0.24 8.64 3.15
N ARG A 73 1.10 8.66 3.24
CA ARG A 73 1.96 9.58 2.47
C ARG A 73 1.88 9.37 0.97
N ILE A 74 1.46 8.20 0.51
CA ILE A 74 1.33 7.88 -0.92
C ILE A 74 -0.13 7.91 -1.37
N VAL A 75 -1.03 7.29 -0.62
CA VAL A 75 -2.44 7.08 -1.03
C VAL A 75 -3.32 8.28 -0.70
N ASN A 76 -3.12 8.95 0.44
CA ASN A 76 -3.89 10.13 0.79
C ASN A 76 -3.33 11.36 0.07
N GLU A 77 -4.12 11.98 -0.80
CA GLU A 77 -3.68 13.10 -1.64
C GLU A 77 -3.26 14.33 -0.82
N GLU A 78 -4.04 14.74 0.18
CA GLU A 78 -3.72 15.90 1.02
C GLU A 78 -2.41 15.71 1.77
N ILE A 79 -2.22 14.52 2.37
CA ILE A 79 -0.97 14.18 3.05
C ILE A 79 0.18 14.12 2.06
N ARG A 80 0.00 13.46 0.90
CA ARG A 80 1.03 13.35 -0.14
C ARG A 80 1.52 14.73 -0.59
N LEU A 81 0.61 15.66 -0.84
CA LEU A 81 0.95 17.02 -1.28
C LEU A 81 1.66 17.85 -0.20
N SER A 82 1.54 17.46 1.08
CA SER A 82 2.16 18.15 2.20
C SER A 82 3.61 17.71 2.49
N LYS A 83 4.13 16.68 1.81
CA LYS A 83 5.45 16.09 2.12
C LYS A 83 6.57 16.66 1.25
N SER A 84 7.78 16.64 1.82
CA SER A 84 8.99 16.97 1.05
C SER A 84 9.29 15.89 -0.01
N THR A 85 10.12 16.24 -0.99
CA THR A 85 10.60 15.33 -2.03
C THR A 85 11.28 14.09 -1.44
N GLU A 86 12.11 14.27 -0.41
CA GLU A 86 12.84 13.20 0.27
C GLU A 86 11.90 12.30 1.06
N GLU A 87 10.93 12.89 1.78
CA GLU A 87 9.90 12.14 2.51
C GLU A 87 9.06 11.29 1.56
N LEU A 88 8.63 11.86 0.43
CA LEU A 88 7.85 11.15 -0.58
C LEU A 88 8.63 10.03 -1.26
N SER A 89 9.88 10.27 -1.65
CA SER A 89 10.70 9.24 -2.28
C SER A 89 10.94 8.07 -1.32
N ALA A 90 11.33 8.36 -0.08
CA ALA A 90 11.60 7.33 0.92
C ALA A 90 10.32 6.54 1.29
N ALA A 91 9.18 7.23 1.44
CA ALA A 91 7.89 6.58 1.67
C ALA A 91 7.46 5.74 0.46
N GLY A 92 7.62 6.27 -0.76
CA GLY A 92 7.26 5.61 -2.01
C GLY A 92 8.02 4.31 -2.22
N GLY A 93 9.33 4.28 -1.95
CA GLY A 93 10.13 3.05 -2.02
C GLY A 93 9.64 1.95 -1.08
N ARG A 94 9.45 2.27 0.21
CA ARG A 94 8.97 1.29 1.22
C ARG A 94 7.53 0.85 0.95
N PHE A 95 6.67 1.79 0.57
CA PHE A 95 5.30 1.52 0.16
C PHE A 95 5.26 0.57 -1.03
N PHE A 96 6.06 0.84 -2.07
CA PHE A 96 6.06 0.02 -3.27
C PHE A 96 6.55 -1.40 -2.99
N GLU A 97 7.58 -1.57 -2.16
CA GLU A 97 8.01 -2.90 -1.71
C GLU A 97 6.88 -3.66 -1.00
N TYR A 98 6.16 -3.01 -0.10
CA TYR A 98 4.98 -3.59 0.56
C TYR A 98 3.91 -4.02 -0.45
N VAL A 99 3.54 -3.13 -1.36
CA VAL A 99 2.54 -3.39 -2.41
C VAL A 99 2.96 -4.57 -3.29
N LEU A 100 4.22 -4.61 -3.71
CA LEU A 100 4.75 -5.69 -4.55
C LEU A 100 4.75 -7.04 -3.84
N GLN A 101 5.16 -7.10 -2.56
CA GLN A 101 5.11 -8.34 -1.79
C GLN A 101 3.68 -8.88 -1.72
N LYS A 102 2.71 -8.03 -1.41
CA LYS A 102 1.30 -8.42 -1.32
C LYS A 102 0.68 -8.81 -2.65
N ALA A 103 0.92 -8.02 -3.69
CA ALA A 103 0.36 -8.27 -5.00
C ALA A 103 0.97 -9.49 -5.68
N THR A 104 2.28 -9.71 -5.54
CA THR A 104 2.94 -10.88 -6.14
C THR A 104 2.49 -12.18 -5.50
N GLU A 105 2.28 -12.19 -4.18
CA GLU A 105 1.69 -13.31 -3.46
C GLU A 105 0.23 -13.54 -3.88
N ALA A 106 -0.63 -12.52 -3.81
CA ALA A 106 -2.05 -12.65 -4.09
C ALA A 106 -2.37 -13.05 -5.55
N LEU A 107 -1.51 -12.65 -6.49
CA LEU A 107 -1.68 -12.94 -7.91
C LEU A 107 -0.87 -14.15 -8.37
N ASP A 108 -0.21 -14.93 -7.52
CA ASP A 108 0.66 -16.04 -7.91
C ASP A 108 1.70 -15.64 -8.99
N VAL A 109 2.45 -14.56 -8.74
CA VAL A 109 3.47 -14.08 -9.67
C VAL A 109 4.74 -14.94 -9.53
N SER A 110 5.18 -15.55 -10.62
CA SER A 110 6.44 -16.30 -10.66
C SER A 110 7.62 -15.34 -10.61
N ILE A 111 8.41 -15.41 -9.53
CA ILE A 111 9.64 -14.63 -9.35
C ILE A 111 10.83 -15.60 -9.33
N PRO A 112 11.96 -15.29 -10.00
CA PRO A 112 13.16 -16.12 -9.95
C PRO A 112 13.65 -16.35 -8.50
N ALA A 113 13.98 -17.60 -8.18
CA ALA A 113 14.54 -17.94 -6.88
C ALA A 113 15.89 -17.22 -6.65
N ARG A 114 16.10 -16.72 -5.43
CA ARG A 114 17.35 -16.07 -5.02
C ARG A 114 17.94 -16.76 -3.79
N PHE A 115 19.27 -16.85 -3.74
CA PHE A 115 20.00 -17.47 -2.64
C PHE A 115 19.83 -16.73 -1.31
N ASP A 116 19.75 -15.40 -1.34
CA ASP A 116 19.56 -14.55 -0.16
C ASP A 116 18.09 -14.47 0.32
N LYS A 117 17.16 -15.08 -0.43
CA LYS A 117 15.70 -15.04 -0.21
C LYS A 117 15.10 -13.63 -0.13
N ARG A 118 15.83 -12.60 -0.55
CA ARG A 118 15.36 -11.21 -0.54
C ARG A 118 14.95 -10.79 -1.95
N HIS A 119 13.65 -10.60 -2.13
CA HIS A 119 13.12 -10.03 -3.36
C HIS A 119 13.08 -8.51 -3.25
N THR A 120 13.63 -7.84 -4.26
CA THR A 120 13.64 -6.38 -4.39
C THR A 120 12.59 -5.94 -5.41
N ILE A 121 12.28 -4.64 -5.44
CA ILE A 121 11.40 -4.05 -6.48
C ILE A 121 11.83 -4.52 -7.89
N GLY A 122 13.12 -4.47 -8.20
CA GLY A 122 13.65 -4.88 -9.50
C GLY A 122 13.39 -6.35 -9.86
N SER A 123 13.18 -7.22 -8.88
CA SER A 123 12.81 -8.63 -9.11
C SER A 123 11.30 -8.88 -9.12
N MET A 124 10.51 -8.06 -8.39
CA MET A 124 9.08 -8.26 -8.21
C MET A 124 8.23 -7.50 -9.22
N TRP A 125 8.61 -6.25 -9.52
CA TRP A 125 7.82 -5.38 -10.38
C TRP A 125 7.73 -5.87 -11.83
N PRO A 126 8.84 -6.21 -12.54
CA PRO A 126 8.74 -6.65 -13.93
C PRO A 126 7.79 -7.83 -14.17
N PRO A 127 7.84 -8.94 -13.39
CA PRO A 127 6.90 -10.04 -13.59
C PRO A 127 5.46 -9.69 -13.19
N LEU A 128 5.25 -8.85 -12.17
CA LEU A 128 3.91 -8.36 -11.81
C LEU A 128 3.32 -7.49 -12.92
N ALA A 129 4.07 -6.50 -13.40
CA ALA A 129 3.66 -5.61 -14.48
C ALA A 129 3.32 -6.39 -15.76
N LYS A 130 4.12 -7.41 -16.10
CA LYS A 130 3.83 -8.33 -17.20
C LYS A 130 2.50 -9.07 -16.99
N LYS A 131 2.18 -9.50 -15.77
CA LYS A 131 0.93 -10.19 -15.45
C LYS A 131 -0.28 -9.26 -15.56
N LEU A 132 -0.17 -8.04 -15.03
CA LEU A 132 -1.20 -7.00 -15.14
C LEU A 132 -1.48 -6.62 -16.61
N ARG A 133 -0.43 -6.39 -17.41
CA ARG A 133 -0.55 -6.09 -18.85
C ARG A 133 -1.22 -7.21 -19.67
N LYS A 134 -1.11 -8.46 -19.21
CA LYS A 134 -1.72 -9.62 -19.86
C LYS A 134 -3.20 -9.81 -19.53
N ASN A 135 -3.68 -9.25 -18.43
CA ASN A 135 -5.10 -9.29 -18.12
C ASN A 135 -5.82 -8.22 -18.97
N PRO A 136 -6.70 -8.61 -19.91
CA PRO A 136 -7.31 -7.67 -20.85
C PRO A 136 -8.22 -6.65 -20.16
N TYR A 137 -8.92 -7.06 -19.10
CA TYR A 137 -9.82 -6.19 -18.34
C TYR A 137 -9.07 -5.16 -17.51
N PHE A 138 -7.97 -5.58 -16.88
CA PHE A 138 -7.07 -4.66 -16.20
C PHE A 138 -6.48 -3.66 -17.19
N LYS A 139 -5.97 -4.14 -18.33
CA LYS A 139 -5.40 -3.27 -19.38
C LYS A 139 -6.43 -2.32 -19.98
N GLN A 140 -7.69 -2.72 -20.12
CA GLN A 140 -8.75 -1.83 -20.60
C GLN A 140 -9.03 -0.69 -19.61
N MET A 141 -9.06 -0.99 -18.31
CA MET A 141 -9.34 0.01 -17.27
C MET A 141 -8.13 0.90 -16.95
N TYR A 142 -6.92 0.35 -17.02
CA TYR A 142 -5.66 1.02 -16.70
C TYR A 142 -4.63 0.83 -17.83
N PRO A 143 -4.84 1.46 -19.00
CA PRO A 143 -4.06 1.18 -20.20
C PRO A 143 -2.58 1.57 -20.10
N THR A 144 -2.25 2.63 -19.35
CA THR A 144 -0.90 3.19 -19.27
C THR A 144 -0.23 2.96 -17.92
N LEU A 145 -0.96 2.55 -16.89
CA LEU A 145 -0.50 2.57 -15.50
C LEU A 145 0.83 1.84 -15.27
N ALA A 146 1.00 0.64 -15.83
CA ALA A 146 2.26 -0.09 -15.72
C ALA A 146 3.42 0.62 -16.45
N ASP A 147 3.13 1.23 -17.60
CA ASP A 147 4.11 1.95 -18.41
C ASP A 147 4.48 3.31 -17.80
N ASP A 148 3.55 3.94 -17.08
CA ASP A 148 3.77 5.20 -16.34
C ASP A 148 4.67 4.96 -15.11
N ILE A 149 4.49 3.82 -14.43
CA ILE A 149 5.38 3.39 -13.34
C ILE A 149 6.78 3.05 -13.86
N ASP A 150 6.88 2.34 -14.99
CA ASP A 150 8.18 2.07 -15.62
C ASP A 150 8.91 3.37 -15.98
N ARG A 151 8.21 4.35 -16.55
CA ARG A 151 8.76 5.66 -16.94
C ARG A 151 9.18 6.52 -15.76
N SER A 152 8.52 6.39 -14.61
CA SER A 152 8.83 7.19 -13.41
C SER A 152 9.71 6.45 -12.39
N GLY A 153 10.00 5.16 -12.61
CA GLY A 153 10.74 4.32 -11.65
C GLY A 153 12.19 4.70 -11.42
N TRP A 154 12.76 5.57 -12.25
CA TRP A 154 14.11 6.10 -12.09
C TRP A 154 14.23 7.00 -10.84
N VAL A 155 13.15 7.67 -10.43
CA VAL A 155 13.10 8.55 -9.25
C VAL A 155 13.65 7.85 -7.99
N ARG A 156 13.36 6.56 -7.83
CA ARG A 156 13.83 5.77 -6.69
C ARG A 156 15.36 5.63 -6.65
N ASN A 157 15.99 5.54 -7.82
CA ASN A 157 17.43 5.34 -7.91
C ASN A 157 18.19 6.65 -7.66
N GLU A 158 17.58 7.80 -7.99
CA GLU A 158 18.21 9.12 -7.86
C GLU A 158 17.90 9.82 -6.53
N VAL A 159 16.73 9.58 -5.93
CA VAL A 159 16.32 10.26 -4.69
C VAL A 159 16.31 9.30 -3.51
N GLY A 160 17.32 9.41 -2.64
CA GLY A 160 17.28 8.85 -1.28
C GLY A 160 17.79 7.41 -1.10
N ALA A 161 18.19 6.71 -2.17
CA ALA A 161 18.77 5.35 -2.07
C ALA A 161 20.30 5.37 -1.89
N HIS A 162 20.98 6.36 -2.49
CA HIS A 162 22.43 6.56 -2.41
C HIS A 162 22.73 8.07 -2.41
N TYR A 163 23.86 8.47 -1.80
CA TYR A 163 24.40 9.81 -2.07
C TYR A 163 24.89 9.80 -3.52
N ASN A 164 24.08 10.35 -4.42
CA ASN A 164 24.49 10.60 -5.80
C ASN A 164 24.87 12.07 -5.88
N GLU A 165 26.07 12.37 -6.41
CA GLU A 165 26.30 13.64 -7.10
C GLU A 165 25.47 13.58 -8.38
N ALA A 166 24.17 13.79 -8.26
CA ALA A 166 23.30 13.86 -9.42
C ALA A 166 23.76 15.05 -10.28
N ASP A 167 23.96 14.81 -11.58
CA ASP A 167 24.36 15.86 -12.54
C ASP A 167 23.36 17.04 -12.57
N ALA A 168 22.12 16.80 -12.12
CA ALA A 168 21.10 17.80 -11.87
C ALA A 168 20.21 17.40 -10.67
N PRO A 169 19.69 18.38 -9.90
CA PRO A 169 18.69 18.10 -8.86
C PRO A 169 17.42 17.53 -9.47
N VAL A 170 16.86 16.50 -8.85
CA VAL A 170 15.59 15.88 -9.28
C VAL A 170 14.45 16.89 -9.13
N ASP A 171 13.60 17.01 -10.14
CA ASP A 171 12.42 17.87 -10.08
C ASP A 171 11.44 17.33 -9.02
N PRO A 172 11.06 18.13 -8.00
CA PRO A 172 10.04 17.74 -7.03
C PRO A 172 8.75 17.22 -7.66
N GLU A 173 8.39 17.72 -8.85
CA GLU A 173 7.19 17.28 -9.54
C GLU A 173 7.32 15.86 -10.10
N GLU A 174 8.50 15.45 -10.56
CA GLU A 174 8.74 14.08 -11.01
C GLU A 174 8.57 13.08 -9.87
N VAL A 175 8.97 13.46 -8.65
CA VAL A 175 8.76 12.64 -7.44
C VAL A 175 7.28 12.56 -7.07
N ARG A 176 6.55 13.67 -7.15
CA ARG A 176 5.09 13.67 -6.92
C ARG A 176 4.34 12.82 -7.92
N VAL A 177 4.70 12.92 -9.20
CA VAL A 177 4.15 12.10 -10.29
C VAL A 177 4.42 10.62 -10.03
N HIS A 178 5.65 10.25 -9.65
CA HIS A 178 5.95 8.87 -9.29
C HIS A 178 5.10 8.37 -8.11
N ALA A 179 5.01 9.16 -7.02
CA ALA A 179 4.18 8.83 -5.87
C ALA A 179 2.70 8.67 -6.25
N LYS A 180 2.18 9.50 -7.15
CA LYS A 180 0.83 9.37 -7.69
C LYS A 180 0.64 8.05 -8.45
N HIS A 181 1.57 7.66 -9.32
CA HIS A 181 1.47 6.38 -10.03
C HIS A 181 1.44 5.17 -9.07
N LEU A 182 2.19 5.23 -7.97
CA LEU A 182 2.15 4.20 -6.92
C LEU A 182 0.78 4.16 -6.23
N ALA A 183 0.18 5.31 -5.95
CA ALA A 183 -1.17 5.42 -5.39
C ALA A 183 -2.25 4.89 -6.35
N ASP A 184 -2.11 5.17 -7.64
CA ASP A 184 -3.00 4.68 -8.69
C ASP A 184 -2.89 3.16 -8.83
N LEU A 185 -1.67 2.60 -8.76
CA LEU A 185 -1.46 1.15 -8.70
C LEU A 185 -2.18 0.53 -7.51
N TYR A 186 -1.99 1.10 -6.32
CA TYR A 186 -2.63 0.60 -5.11
C TYR A 186 -4.15 0.60 -5.25
N SER A 187 -4.73 1.72 -5.66
CA SER A 187 -6.17 1.85 -5.93
C SER A 187 -6.69 0.85 -6.98
N ALA A 188 -5.86 0.50 -7.97
CA ALA A 188 -6.19 -0.49 -8.99
C ALA A 188 -6.14 -1.94 -8.50
N ILE A 189 -5.42 -2.26 -7.42
CA ILE A 189 -5.23 -3.65 -6.98
C ILE A 189 -5.66 -3.92 -5.54
N TYR A 190 -6.01 -2.90 -4.77
CA TYR A 190 -6.47 -2.99 -3.40
C TYR A 190 -7.93 -2.55 -3.29
N CYS A 191 -8.78 -3.36 -2.68
CA CYS A 191 -10.20 -3.06 -2.48
C CYS A 191 -10.44 -2.49 -1.08
N ASP A 192 -11.03 -1.29 -1.04
CA ASP A 192 -11.36 -0.61 0.21
C ASP A 192 -12.53 -1.28 0.96
N ASP A 193 -13.47 -1.92 0.24
CA ASP A 193 -14.63 -2.58 0.86
C ASP A 193 -14.24 -3.82 1.69
N CYS A 194 -13.38 -4.68 1.14
CA CYS A 194 -12.92 -5.89 1.85
C CYS A 194 -11.50 -5.78 2.39
N THR A 195 -10.86 -4.60 2.30
CA THR A 195 -9.50 -4.34 2.79
C THR A 195 -8.46 -5.35 2.26
N GLY A 196 -8.59 -5.76 1.00
CA GLY A 196 -7.83 -6.88 0.44
C GLY A 196 -7.33 -6.61 -0.98
N PHE A 197 -6.18 -7.18 -1.31
CA PHE A 197 -5.67 -7.18 -2.68
C PHE A 197 -6.53 -8.07 -3.59
N ILE A 198 -6.58 -7.72 -4.87
CA ILE A 198 -7.07 -8.63 -5.90
C ILE A 198 -6.23 -9.91 -5.89
N ARG A 199 -6.91 -11.04 -6.01
CA ARG A 199 -6.28 -12.36 -6.09
C ARG A 199 -6.58 -13.01 -7.43
N LYS A 200 -5.68 -13.90 -7.85
CA LYS A 200 -5.90 -14.72 -9.04
C LYS A 200 -6.96 -15.78 -8.75
N VAL A 201 -7.99 -15.85 -9.57
CA VAL A 201 -8.94 -16.97 -9.62
C VAL A 201 -8.61 -17.86 -10.82
N THR A 202 -8.44 -17.21 -11.98
CA THR A 202 -7.92 -17.82 -13.21
C THR A 202 -6.91 -16.86 -13.85
N ASP A 203 -6.31 -17.22 -14.98
CA ASP A 203 -5.39 -16.31 -15.70
C ASP A 203 -6.07 -15.04 -16.21
N GLN A 204 -7.40 -15.02 -16.34
CA GLN A 204 -8.18 -13.88 -16.84
C GLN A 204 -9.18 -13.32 -15.82
N ASP A 205 -9.25 -13.90 -14.62
CA ASP A 205 -10.15 -13.45 -13.55
C ASP A 205 -9.32 -13.10 -12.31
N PHE A 206 -9.15 -11.79 -12.09
CA PHE A 206 -8.59 -11.26 -10.85
C PHE A 206 -9.71 -10.55 -10.09
N ARG A 207 -9.92 -10.89 -8.81
CA ARG A 207 -10.93 -10.23 -7.98
C ARG A 207 -10.52 -10.17 -6.53
N CYS A 208 -11.00 -9.16 -5.81
CA CYS A 208 -10.86 -9.10 -4.36
C CYS A 208 -11.83 -10.09 -3.67
N GLY A 209 -11.80 -10.16 -2.34
CA GLY A 209 -12.63 -11.09 -1.57
C GLY A 209 -14.15 -10.83 -1.66
N CYS A 210 -14.56 -9.56 -1.74
CA CYS A 210 -15.96 -9.16 -1.87
C CYS A 210 -16.43 -8.98 -3.33
N GLU A 211 -15.56 -9.22 -4.30
CA GLU A 211 -15.82 -9.08 -5.74
C GLU A 211 -16.15 -7.66 -6.25
N MET A 212 -16.22 -6.64 -5.38
CA MET A 212 -16.45 -5.25 -5.75
C MET A 212 -15.35 -4.69 -6.66
N LYS A 213 -14.13 -5.22 -6.54
CA LYS A 213 -13.03 -4.98 -7.48
C LYS A 213 -12.70 -6.27 -8.21
N ALA A 214 -13.04 -6.31 -9.51
CA ALA A 214 -12.83 -7.46 -10.36
C ALA A 214 -12.41 -7.08 -11.78
N TYR A 215 -11.51 -7.88 -12.36
CA TYR A 215 -10.97 -7.79 -13.71
C TYR A 215 -11.22 -9.13 -14.40
N ARG A 216 -12.45 -9.31 -14.90
CA ARG A 216 -12.97 -10.56 -15.47
C ARG A 216 -13.99 -10.29 -16.57
N VAL A 217 -14.34 -11.35 -17.30
CA VAL A 217 -15.48 -11.34 -18.22
C VAL A 217 -16.75 -10.98 -17.44
N PRO A 218 -17.57 -10.01 -17.90
CA PRO A 218 -18.87 -9.76 -17.30
C PRO A 218 -19.69 -11.06 -17.27
N PRO A 219 -20.42 -11.36 -16.17
CA PRO A 219 -21.28 -12.53 -16.14
C PRO A 219 -22.26 -12.45 -17.32
N ALA A 220 -22.43 -13.57 -18.03
CA ALA A 220 -23.39 -13.65 -19.12
C ALA A 220 -24.77 -13.26 -18.58
N VAL A 221 -25.39 -12.25 -19.19
CA VAL A 221 -26.78 -11.88 -18.88
C VAL A 221 -27.63 -13.07 -19.33
N PRO A 222 -28.43 -13.71 -18.46
CA PRO A 222 -29.34 -14.75 -18.89
C PRO A 222 -30.29 -14.14 -19.92
N SER A 223 -30.32 -14.74 -21.12
CA SER A 223 -31.29 -14.42 -22.15
C SER A 223 -32.68 -14.60 -21.55
N VAL A 224 -33.44 -13.51 -21.46
CA VAL A 224 -34.88 -13.59 -21.20
C VAL A 224 -35.46 -14.35 -22.37
N GLU A 225 -35.74 -15.64 -22.18
CA GLU A 225 -36.59 -16.40 -23.10
C GLU A 225 -37.91 -15.64 -23.18
N ALA A 226 -38.20 -15.11 -24.37
CA ALA A 226 -39.51 -14.56 -24.68
C ALA A 226 -40.51 -15.70 -24.49
N ALA A 227 -41.32 -15.60 -23.44
CA ALA A 227 -42.52 -16.42 -23.29
C ALA A 227 -43.45 -16.05 -24.44
N GLU A 228 -43.57 -16.98 -25.40
CA GLU A 228 -44.66 -17.01 -26.39
C GLU A 228 -46.02 -17.26 -25.73
#